data_AF-A0A7S1E4N4-F1
#
_entry.id   AF-A0A7S1E4N4-F1
#
_cell.length_a   1.000
_cell.length_b   1.000
_cell.length_c   1.000
_cell.angle_alpha   90.00
_cell.angle_beta   90.00
_cell.angle_gamma   90.00
#
_symmetry.space_group_name_H-M   'P 1'
#
loop_
_entity.id
_entity.type
_entity.pdbx_description
1 polymer ?
#
loop_
_entity_poly.entity_id
_entity_poly.type
_entity_poly.pdbx_seq_one_letter_code
_entity_poly.pdbx_strand_id
1 'polypeptide(L)'
;MGDGARLLLANARRLICAKKAIREGTFGTFDSNLGVGWDPKWDNPGSLGKMLPPKNLKRSLERREARAQNIDAKVEKMDENIDKHYRDIEAKKPEPTFENYFKSFMRK
;
A
#
# COMPACT_ATOMS: atom_id res chain seq x y z
N MET A 1 -2.16 -18.69 29.44
CA MET A 1 -0.79 -19.06 29.03
C MET A 1 -0.48 -18.37 27.72
N GLY A 2 0.48 -17.44 27.70
CA GLY A 2 0.82 -16.68 26.49
C GLY A 2 1.43 -17.55 25.38
N ASP A 3 1.31 -17.09 24.14
CA ASP A 3 1.73 -17.83 22.95
C ASP A 3 3.22 -18.21 22.94
N GLY A 4 4.07 -17.44 23.62
CA GLY A 4 5.50 -17.74 23.77
C GLY A 4 5.79 -19.05 24.50
N ALA A 5 5.03 -19.38 25.56
CA ALA A 5 5.24 -20.62 26.32
C ALA A 5 4.81 -21.87 25.51
N ARG A 6 3.80 -21.73 24.65
CA ARG A 6 3.33 -22.80 23.77
C ARG A 6 4.36 -23.14 22.69
N LEU A 7 5.01 -22.12 22.12
CA LEU A 7 6.06 -22.28 21.12
C LEU A 7 7.30 -22.98 21.69
N LEU A 8 7.71 -22.63 22.91
CA LEU A 8 8.86 -23.27 23.57
C LEU A 8 8.61 -24.76 23.85
N LEU A 9 7.42 -25.10 24.35
CA LEU A 9 7.03 -26.51 24.57
C LEU A 9 6.96 -27.31 23.28
N ALA A 10 6.44 -26.71 22.20
CA ALA A 10 6.40 -27.34 20.88
C ALA A 10 7.81 -27.61 20.33
N ASN A 11 8.74 -26.66 20.46
CA ASN A 11 10.13 -26.80 20.04
C ASN A 11 10.87 -27.89 20.84
N ALA A 12 10.63 -27.98 22.15
CA ALA A 12 11.22 -29.04 22.96
C ALA A 12 10.74 -30.44 22.51
N ARG A 13 9.44 -30.60 22.26
CA ARG A 13 8.86 -31.86 21.76
C ARG A 13 9.43 -32.25 20.40
N ARG A 14 9.55 -31.29 19.49
CA ARG A 14 10.17 -31.43 18.18
C ARG A 14 11.58 -32.03 18.29
N LEU A 15 12.44 -31.43 19.11
CA LEU A 15 13.83 -31.90 19.30
C LEU A 15 13.89 -33.31 19.92
N ILE A 16 12.97 -33.65 20.81
CA ILE A 16 12.88 -34.99 21.39
C ILE A 16 12.56 -36.03 20.31
N CYS A 17 11.57 -35.76 19.46
CA CYS A 17 11.21 -36.65 18.36
C CYS A 17 12.35 -36.83 17.35
N ALA A 18 13.03 -35.74 16.97
CA ALA A 18 14.19 -35.80 16.09
C ALA A 18 15.31 -36.69 16.67
N LYS A 19 15.62 -36.54 17.96
CA LYS A 19 16.63 -37.36 18.64
C LYS A 19 16.24 -38.84 18.73
N LYS A 20 14.95 -39.15 18.88
CA LYS A 20 14.46 -40.54 18.85
C LYS A 20 14.63 -41.16 17.46
N ALA A 21 14.24 -40.45 16.40
CA ALA A 21 14.40 -40.93 15.03
C ALA A 21 15.86 -41.19 14.65
N ILE A 22 16.81 -40.37 15.14
CA ILE A 22 18.25 -40.61 14.95
C ILE A 22 18.69 -41.92 15.63
N ARG A 23 18.23 -42.18 16.86
CA ARG A 23 18.57 -43.42 17.59
C ARG A 23 17.98 -44.65 16.93
N GLU A 24 16.81 -44.52 16.32
CA GLU A 24 16.07 -45.60 15.67
C GLU A 24 16.49 -45.80 14.19
N GLY A 25 17.36 -44.94 13.65
CA GLY A 25 17.82 -45.00 12.26
C GLY A 25 16.80 -44.55 11.22
N THR A 26 15.68 -43.94 11.65
CA THR A 26 14.57 -43.47 10.80
C THR A 26 14.66 -41.98 10.48
N PHE A 27 15.83 -41.38 10.68
CA PHE A 27 16.09 -39.99 10.34
C PHE A 27 16.30 -39.83 8.83
N GLY A 28 15.54 -38.96 8.17
CA GLY A 28 15.58 -38.74 6.72
C GLY A 28 14.43 -39.40 5.95
N THR A 29 13.72 -40.34 6.57
CA THR A 29 12.58 -41.05 5.97
C THR A 29 11.40 -41.01 6.93
N PHE A 30 10.25 -40.49 6.48
CA PHE A 30 9.03 -40.47 7.27
C PHE A 30 8.00 -41.43 6.65
N ASP A 31 7.52 -42.39 7.44
CA ASP A 31 6.42 -43.26 7.04
C ASP A 31 5.10 -42.71 7.61
N SER A 32 4.24 -42.23 6.72
CA SER A 32 2.95 -41.64 7.08
C SER A 32 1.96 -42.66 7.69
N ASN A 33 2.13 -43.96 7.39
CA ASN A 33 1.20 -44.98 7.86
C ASN A 33 1.48 -45.38 9.31
N LEU A 34 2.76 -45.43 9.69
CA LEU A 34 3.18 -45.79 11.05
C LEU A 34 3.40 -44.56 11.94
N GLY A 35 3.52 -43.37 11.35
CA GLY A 35 3.84 -42.14 12.09
C GLY A 35 5.27 -42.14 12.67
N VAL A 36 6.18 -42.92 12.05
CA VAL A 36 7.56 -43.10 12.49
C VAL A 36 8.51 -42.41 11.51
N GLY A 37 9.55 -41.78 12.07
CA GLY A 37 10.61 -41.11 11.32
C GLY A 37 10.57 -39.59 11.41
N TRP A 38 11.60 -38.96 10.89
CA TRP A 38 11.80 -37.51 10.94
C TRP A 38 12.30 -36.99 9.60
N ASP A 39 11.59 -36.05 8.98
CA ASP A 39 12.04 -35.38 7.74
C ASP A 39 12.86 -34.12 8.10
N PRO A 40 14.16 -34.06 7.72
CA PRO A 40 15.01 -32.88 7.94
C PRO A 40 14.48 -31.58 7.32
N LYS A 41 13.61 -31.65 6.30
CA LYS A 41 12.97 -30.46 5.71
C LYS A 41 12.10 -29.72 6.71
N TRP A 42 11.57 -30.39 7.73
CA TRP A 42 10.80 -29.73 8.76
C TRP A 42 11.65 -28.75 9.56
N ASP A 43 12.94 -29.05 9.77
CA ASP A 43 13.90 -28.22 10.55
C ASP A 43 14.33 -26.94 9.84
N ASN A 44 14.12 -26.87 8.52
CA ASN A 44 14.27 -25.66 7.73
C ASN A 44 12.90 -25.25 7.18
N PRO A 45 12.01 -24.63 7.99
CA PRO A 45 10.88 -23.90 7.44
C PRO A 45 11.50 -22.84 6.52
N GLY A 46 11.36 -23.04 5.21
CA GLY A 46 12.19 -22.42 4.18
C GLY A 46 12.52 -20.97 4.51
N SER A 47 13.82 -20.64 4.45
CA SER A 47 14.39 -19.30 4.63
C SER A 47 13.34 -18.25 4.33
N LEU A 48 12.74 -17.66 5.38
CA LEU A 48 11.89 -16.49 5.22
C LEU A 48 12.73 -15.52 4.38
N GLY A 49 12.29 -15.24 3.15
CA GLY A 49 13.06 -14.43 2.22
C GLY A 49 13.54 -13.18 2.96
N LYS A 50 14.80 -12.77 2.72
CA LYS A 50 15.39 -11.59 3.36
C LYS A 50 14.32 -10.50 3.41
N MET A 51 14.05 -9.92 4.58
CA MET A 51 13.07 -8.85 4.71
C MET A 51 13.50 -7.68 3.83
N LEU A 52 12.98 -7.63 2.61
CA LEU A 52 13.24 -6.55 1.68
C LEU A 52 12.36 -5.36 2.09
N PRO A 53 12.86 -4.13 1.95
CA PRO A 53 12.01 -2.97 2.08
C PRO A 53 10.81 -3.11 1.12
N PRO A 54 9.61 -2.69 1.55
CA PRO A 54 8.43 -2.81 0.72
C PRO A 54 8.68 -2.08 -0.61
N LYS A 55 8.24 -2.70 -1.70
CA LYS A 55 8.34 -2.11 -3.03
C LYS A 55 7.65 -0.74 -2.98
N ASN A 56 8.41 0.33 -3.21
CA ASN A 56 7.85 1.66 -3.35
C ASN A 56 6.88 1.64 -4.53
N LEU A 57 5.58 1.69 -4.23
CA LEU A 57 4.56 1.84 -5.26
C LEU A 57 4.76 3.21 -5.90
N LYS A 58 4.59 3.33 -7.22
CA LYS A 58 4.68 4.61 -7.96
C LYS A 58 3.77 5.72 -7.36
N ARG A 59 2.83 5.35 -6.49
CA ARG A 59 1.87 6.22 -5.81
C ARG A 59 2.32 6.69 -4.42
N SER A 60 3.34 6.09 -3.80
CA SER A 60 3.53 6.19 -2.35
C SER A 60 4.48 7.29 -1.85
N LEU A 61 5.46 7.74 -2.63
CA LEU A 61 6.43 8.76 -2.18
C LEU A 61 6.55 9.93 -3.17
N GLU A 62 7.19 9.72 -4.32
CA GLU A 62 7.46 10.78 -5.32
C GLU A 62 6.20 11.52 -5.78
N ARG A 63 5.11 10.79 -6.06
CA ARG A 63 3.85 11.39 -6.55
C ARG A 63 3.10 12.17 -5.46
N ARG A 64 3.36 11.92 -4.17
CA ARG A 64 2.70 12.65 -3.08
C ARG A 64 3.35 14.01 -2.86
N GLU A 65 4.67 14.05 -2.78
CA GLU A 65 5.43 15.29 -2.62
C GLU A 65 5.25 16.20 -3.83
N ALA A 66 5.37 15.64 -5.05
CA ALA A 66 5.10 16.39 -6.26
C ALA A 66 3.65 16.91 -6.33
N ARG A 67 2.67 16.15 -5.79
CA ARG A 67 1.28 16.62 -5.72
C ARG A 67 1.12 17.74 -4.70
N ALA A 68 1.79 17.68 -3.56
CA ALA A 68 1.75 18.74 -2.55
C ALA A 68 2.31 20.06 -3.12
N GLN A 69 3.50 20.03 -3.72
CA GLN A 69 4.10 21.20 -4.37
C GLN A 69 3.19 21.81 -5.45
N ASN A 70 2.51 20.97 -6.24
CA ASN A 70 1.57 21.44 -7.25
C ASN A 70 0.28 22.04 -6.64
N ILE A 71 -0.11 21.62 -5.44
CA ILE A 71 -1.25 22.22 -4.73
C ILE A 71 -0.82 23.56 -4.16
N ASP A 72 0.34 23.64 -3.49
CA ASP A 72 0.84 24.87 -2.89
C ASP A 72 1.01 25.97 -3.94
N ALA A 73 1.64 25.64 -5.09
CA ALA A 73 1.80 26.58 -6.20
C ALA A 73 0.46 27.07 -6.80
N LYS A 74 -0.63 26.30 -6.68
CA LYS A 74 -1.97 26.71 -7.12
C LYS A 74 -2.67 27.57 -6.08
N VAL A 75 -2.47 27.27 -4.81
CA VAL A 75 -3.03 28.05 -3.70
C VAL A 75 -2.39 29.43 -3.67
N GLU A 76 -1.07 29.54 -3.86
CA GLU A 76 -0.36 30.82 -3.95
C GLU A 76 -0.91 31.71 -5.08
N LYS A 77 -1.30 31.12 -6.21
CA LYS A 77 -1.83 31.85 -7.38
C LYS A 77 -3.36 31.96 -7.40
N MET A 78 -4.03 31.61 -6.30
CA MET A 78 -5.49 31.52 -6.29
C MET A 78 -6.13 32.90 -6.48
N ASP A 79 -5.65 33.90 -5.75
CA ASP A 79 -6.19 35.26 -5.79
C ASP A 79 -6.02 35.90 -7.18
N GLU A 80 -4.84 35.74 -7.80
CA GLU A 80 -4.59 36.20 -9.18
C GLU A 80 -5.53 35.56 -10.21
N ASN A 81 -5.81 34.26 -10.05
CA ASN A 81 -6.72 33.54 -10.92
C ASN A 81 -8.18 33.99 -10.73
N ILE A 82 -8.57 34.34 -9.50
CA ILE A 82 -9.89 34.88 -9.18
C ILE A 82 -10.07 36.25 -9.83
N ASP A 83 -9.10 37.15 -9.67
CA ASP A 83 -9.14 38.48 -10.27
C ASP A 83 -9.21 38.41 -11.79
N LYS A 84 -8.41 37.54 -12.40
CA LYS A 84 -8.44 37.30 -13.84
C LYS A 84 -9.82 36.81 -14.29
N HIS A 85 -10.41 35.87 -13.55
CA HIS A 85 -11.73 35.34 -13.86
C HIS A 85 -12.81 36.43 -13.87
N TYR A 86 -12.81 37.31 -12.87
CA TYR A 86 -13.77 38.41 -12.82
C TYR A 86 -13.54 39.46 -13.92
N ARG A 87 -12.28 39.80 -14.23
CA ARG A 87 -11.95 40.67 -15.36
C ARG A 87 -12.42 40.08 -16.69
N ASP A 88 -12.22 38.78 -16.90
CA ASP A 88 -12.66 38.09 -18.11
C ASP A 88 -14.19 38.07 -18.23
N ILE A 89 -14.90 37.95 -17.11
CA ILE A 89 -16.37 38.06 -17.08
C ILE A 89 -16.80 39.47 -17.46
N GLU A 90 -16.16 40.50 -16.89
CA GLU A 90 -16.49 41.90 -17.20
C GLU A 90 -16.21 42.25 -18.65
N ALA A 91 -15.08 41.83 -19.20
CA ALA A 91 -14.72 42.05 -20.60
C ALA A 91 -15.69 41.36 -21.57
N LYS A 92 -16.35 40.26 -21.15
CA LYS A 92 -17.37 39.56 -21.94
C LYS A 92 -18.75 40.20 -21.86
N LYS A 93 -19.00 41.11 -20.92
CA LYS A 93 -20.32 41.78 -20.84
C LYS A 93 -20.48 42.65 -22.10
N PRO A 94 -21.55 42.48 -22.88
CA PRO A 94 -21.80 43.33 -24.04
C PRO A 94 -22.01 44.78 -23.59
N GLU A 95 -21.66 45.74 -24.44
CA GLU A 95 -21.85 47.16 -24.13
C GLU A 95 -23.33 47.46 -23.79
N PRO A 96 -23.59 48.33 -22.81
CA PRO A 96 -24.95 48.68 -22.37
C PRO A 96 -25.62 49.65 -23.37
N THR A 97 -25.75 49.23 -24.62
CA THR A 97 -26.46 49.96 -25.68
C THR A 97 -27.88 49.44 -25.83
N PHE A 98 -28.79 50.31 -26.30
CA PHE A 98 -30.21 49.98 -26.49
C PHE A 98 -30.41 48.72 -27.36
N GLU A 99 -29.65 48.57 -28.44
CA GLU A 99 -29.72 47.39 -29.30
C GLU A 99 -29.34 46.09 -28.57
N ASN A 100 -28.35 46.13 -27.68
CA ASN A 100 -27.93 44.97 -26.91
C ASN A 100 -28.99 44.59 -25.87
N TYR A 101 -29.62 45.57 -25.22
CA TYR A 101 -30.76 45.34 -24.34
C TYR A 101 -31.96 44.76 -25.09
N PHE A 102 -32.30 45.31 -26.26
CA PHE A 102 -33.38 44.82 -27.11
C PHE A 102 -33.11 43.39 -27.60
N LYS A 103 -31.89 43.09 -28.08
CA LYS A 103 -31.47 41.74 -28.48
C LYS A 103 -31.43 40.74 -27.32
N SER A 104 -31.20 41.19 -26.09
CA SER A 104 -31.28 40.33 -24.90
C SER A 104 -32.73 40.07 -24.48
N PHE A 105 -33.59 41.08 -24.60
CA PHE A 105 -35.02 40.97 -24.29
C PHE A 105 -35.74 40.02 -25.26
N MET A 106 -35.41 40.09 -26.56
CA MET A 106 -35.98 39.25 -27.63
C MET A 106 -35.43 37.81 -27.68
N ARG A 107 -34.41 37.49 -26.87
CA ARG A 107 -33.80 36.14 -26.78
C ARG A 107 -34.39 35.27 -25.67
N LYS A 108 -35.23 35.83 -24.82
CA LYS A 108 -36.08 35.10 -23.87
C LYS A 108 -37.29 34.54 -24.59
#